data_AF-A0A357I1V3-F1
#
_entry.id   AF-A0A357I1V3-F1
#
_cell.length_a   1.000
_cell.length_b   1.000
_cell.length_c   1.000
_cell.angle_alpha   90.00
_cell.angle_beta   90.00
_cell.angle_gamma   90.00
#
_symmetry.space_group_name_H-M   'P 1'
#
loop_
_entity.id
_entity.type
_entity.pdbx_description
1 polymer ?
#
loop_
_entity_poly.entity_id
_entity_poly.type
_entity_poly.pdbx_seq_one_letter_code
_entity_poly.pdbx_strand_id
1 'polypeptide(L)'
;MQNTQKLLITALLATGSLVTSAVAAPLTLEVAADNWVSGSTDFQDKHYGGWYKVTSESDGAYDLKDRIPFFRFDLSSYTGGTIADAELELFPYEQFSSTPQEFIIYGIIDGGASENFGEGATTTAGNNIETDPSLQTWNNSGYAYGGTDSLSDSASFGDLVDLGTLSGVTDDDIGSSVSFSSTALDAFLNNDGNNIATFLVYNTNGTGTFNGFRSKESPGAGTGTTLTLVPEPSSFVLLLGGFSLWIAAIRRRS
;
A
#
# COMPACT_ATOMS: atom_id res chain seq x y z
N MET A 1 -47.46 6.57 42.89
CA MET A 1 -46.34 5.77 42.33
C MET A 1 -46.40 5.56 40.80
N GLN A 2 -47.48 5.89 40.09
CA GLN A 2 -47.57 5.68 38.63
C GLN A 2 -46.79 6.70 37.75
N ASN A 3 -46.44 7.88 38.27
CA ASN A 3 -45.83 8.94 37.46
C ASN A 3 -44.32 8.77 37.22
N THR A 4 -43.61 8.05 38.10
CA THR A 4 -42.16 7.81 37.96
C THR A 4 -41.83 6.71 36.94
N GLN A 5 -42.72 5.73 36.73
CA GLN A 5 -42.53 4.68 35.71
C GLN A 5 -42.72 5.20 34.28
N LYS A 6 -43.66 6.13 34.04
CA LYS A 6 -43.87 6.71 32.72
C LYS A 6 -42.71 7.61 32.27
N LEU A 7 -42.09 8.34 33.21
CA LEU A 7 -40.94 9.21 32.91
C LEU A 7 -39.69 8.42 32.47
N LEU A 8 -39.49 7.22 33.04
CA LEU A 8 -38.34 6.37 32.72
C LEU A 8 -38.45 5.69 31.35
N ILE A 9 -39.67 5.35 30.93
CA ILE A 9 -39.94 4.70 29.62
C ILE A 9 -39.77 5.71 28.48
N THR A 10 -40.22 6.96 28.65
CA THR A 10 -40.01 8.03 27.66
C THR A 10 -38.53 8.40 27.53
N ALA A 11 -37.75 8.35 28.62
CA ALA A 11 -36.31 8.58 28.57
C ALA A 11 -35.56 7.46 27.82
N LEU A 12 -35.96 6.19 27.95
CA LEU A 12 -35.35 5.07 27.22
C LEU A 12 -35.69 5.06 25.71
N LEU A 13 -36.91 5.46 25.31
CA LEU A 13 -37.23 5.59 23.88
C LEU A 13 -36.62 6.85 23.24
N ALA A 14 -36.35 7.91 24.02
CA ALA A 14 -35.66 9.11 23.54
C ALA A 14 -34.12 8.94 23.48
N THR A 15 -33.54 8.00 24.23
CA THR A 15 -32.10 7.66 24.19
C THR A 15 -31.77 6.41 23.35
N GLY A 16 -32.79 5.62 22.96
CA GLY A 16 -32.63 4.47 22.06
C GLY A 16 -32.53 4.83 20.57
N SER A 17 -32.70 6.11 20.23
CA SER A 17 -32.43 6.63 18.88
C SER A 17 -31.02 7.23 18.85
N LEU A 18 -30.21 6.78 17.89
CA LEU A 18 -28.98 7.43 17.38
C LEU A 18 -27.65 7.11 18.06
N VAL A 19 -27.41 5.86 18.48
CA VAL A 19 -26.05 5.31 18.32
C VAL A 19 -26.00 4.56 17.00
N THR A 20 -26.26 5.27 15.90
CA THR A 20 -25.73 4.83 14.62
C THR A 20 -24.24 5.09 14.71
N SER A 21 -23.46 4.08 15.09
CA SER A 21 -22.04 4.13 14.79
C SER A 21 -21.93 4.31 13.29
N ALA A 22 -21.57 5.51 12.86
CA ALA A 22 -21.12 5.70 11.50
C ALA A 22 -19.90 4.80 11.36
N VAL A 23 -20.08 3.64 10.72
CA VAL A 23 -18.95 2.85 10.26
C VAL A 23 -18.20 3.80 9.34
N ALA A 24 -16.96 4.10 9.68
CA ALA A 24 -16.14 4.92 8.81
C ALA A 24 -16.09 4.23 7.44
N ALA A 25 -16.35 4.99 6.38
CA ALA A 25 -16.33 4.43 5.05
C ALA A 25 -14.89 4.04 4.68
N PRO A 26 -14.70 3.03 3.81
CA PRO A 26 -13.41 2.77 3.21
C PRO A 26 -12.78 4.04 2.63
N LEU A 27 -11.49 4.20 2.81
CA LEU A 27 -10.69 5.30 2.25
C LEU A 27 -9.70 4.72 1.25
N THR A 28 -9.80 5.14 0.00
CA THR A 28 -8.81 4.81 -1.04
C THR A 28 -7.80 5.95 -1.14
N LEU A 29 -6.53 5.60 -0.99
CA LEU A 29 -5.37 6.47 -1.10
C LEU A 29 -4.69 6.22 -2.44
N GLU A 30 -4.36 7.29 -3.14
CA GLU A 30 -3.46 7.23 -4.29
C GLU A 30 -2.02 7.18 -3.79
N VAL A 31 -1.14 6.54 -4.57
CA VAL A 31 0.30 6.53 -4.28
C VAL A 31 0.85 7.96 -4.20
N ALA A 32 1.46 8.29 -3.06
CA ALA A 32 2.03 9.61 -2.80
C ALA A 32 3.44 9.74 -3.40
N ALA A 33 4.20 8.65 -3.38
CA ALA A 33 5.47 8.58 -4.10
C ALA A 33 5.79 7.18 -4.62
N ASP A 34 6.48 7.10 -5.75
CA ASP A 34 7.04 5.86 -6.28
C ASP A 34 8.46 6.07 -6.82
N ASN A 35 9.16 5.00 -7.20
CA ASN A 35 10.52 5.06 -7.76
C ASN A 35 10.58 5.46 -9.24
N TRP A 36 9.60 6.22 -9.72
CA TRP A 36 9.69 6.92 -10.99
C TRP A 36 10.86 7.92 -11.02
N VAL A 37 11.41 8.12 -12.22
CA VAL A 37 12.50 9.07 -12.49
C VAL A 37 12.09 9.96 -13.64
N SER A 38 11.98 11.26 -13.38
CA SER A 38 11.70 12.24 -14.44
C SER A 38 12.99 12.61 -15.20
N GLY A 39 12.93 12.66 -16.53
CA GLY A 39 14.08 12.98 -17.38
C GLY A 39 13.73 12.98 -18.86
N SER A 40 14.52 13.71 -19.66
CA SER A 40 14.39 13.85 -21.12
C SER A 40 14.08 12.52 -21.82
N THR A 41 13.40 12.56 -22.98
CA THR A 41 13.08 11.39 -23.83
C THR A 41 14.26 10.47 -24.13
N ASP A 42 15.49 10.97 -24.00
CA ASP A 42 16.73 10.21 -24.23
C ASP A 42 17.19 9.40 -22.99
N PHE A 43 16.51 9.54 -21.85
CA PHE A 43 16.80 8.87 -20.57
C PHE A 43 15.66 8.00 -20.05
N GLN A 44 14.64 7.78 -20.87
CA GLN A 44 13.68 6.70 -20.65
C GLN A 44 14.45 5.36 -20.58
N ASP A 45 14.02 4.45 -19.69
CA ASP A 45 14.39 3.02 -19.60
C ASP A 45 15.59 2.52 -18.78
N LYS A 46 16.61 3.30 -18.43
CA LYS A 46 17.88 2.63 -18.05
C LYS A 46 18.00 2.10 -16.63
N HIS A 47 17.13 2.49 -15.69
CA HIS A 47 17.37 2.16 -14.27
C HIS A 47 16.17 1.57 -13.52
N TYR A 48 14.98 2.20 -13.43
CA TYR A 48 13.89 1.68 -12.56
C TYR A 48 12.44 1.97 -13.02
N GLY A 49 12.26 2.72 -14.11
CA GLY A 49 10.94 3.13 -14.60
C GLY A 49 11.03 4.14 -15.75
N GLY A 50 9.89 4.46 -16.34
CA GLY A 50 9.72 5.49 -17.38
C GLY A 50 8.48 6.34 -17.07
N TRP A 51 8.15 7.32 -17.92
CA TRP A 51 7.07 8.30 -17.68
C TRP A 51 5.73 7.73 -17.17
N TYR A 52 5.42 6.48 -17.48
CA TYR A 52 4.15 5.85 -17.20
C TYR A 52 4.27 4.53 -16.43
N LYS A 53 5.50 4.13 -16.06
CA LYS A 53 5.77 2.81 -15.47
C LYS A 53 6.85 2.82 -14.40
N VAL A 54 6.65 1.99 -13.40
CA VAL A 54 7.63 1.50 -12.44
C VAL A 54 7.98 0.06 -12.83
N THR A 55 9.26 -0.25 -12.97
CA THR A 55 9.72 -1.54 -13.49
C THR A 55 10.14 -2.48 -12.36
N SER A 56 9.69 -3.73 -12.45
CA SER A 56 10.18 -4.86 -11.69
C SER A 56 11.03 -5.77 -12.58
N GLU A 57 12.19 -6.18 -12.10
CA GLU A 57 13.14 -7.04 -12.79
C GLU A 57 13.78 -7.97 -11.75
N SER A 58 13.87 -9.26 -12.08
CA SER A 58 14.53 -10.28 -11.26
C SER A 58 15.66 -10.89 -12.10
N ASP A 59 16.91 -10.77 -11.66
CA ASP A 59 18.02 -11.49 -12.27
C ASP A 59 18.24 -12.85 -11.58
N GLY A 60 18.52 -13.86 -12.40
CA GLY A 60 19.01 -15.14 -11.91
C GLY A 60 20.12 -15.72 -12.77
N ALA A 61 20.76 -14.96 -13.67
CA ALA A 61 21.91 -15.45 -14.41
C ALA A 61 22.89 -14.44 -15.02
N TYR A 62 22.61 -13.13 -15.21
CA TYR A 62 23.51 -12.28 -16.02
C TYR A 62 23.45 -10.78 -15.72
N ASP A 63 24.19 -10.28 -14.71
CA ASP A 63 24.62 -8.88 -14.52
C ASP A 63 23.56 -7.77 -14.81
N LEU A 64 22.28 -8.09 -14.74
CA LEU A 64 21.18 -7.14 -14.98
C LEU A 64 20.62 -6.71 -13.64
N LYS A 65 20.28 -5.43 -13.56
CA LYS A 65 20.01 -4.74 -12.29
C LYS A 65 18.67 -5.23 -11.76
N ASP A 66 18.64 -5.81 -10.57
CA ASP A 66 17.39 -6.11 -9.88
C ASP A 66 16.60 -4.81 -9.68
N ARG A 67 15.45 -4.69 -10.34
CA ARG A 67 14.56 -3.53 -10.22
C ARG A 67 13.43 -3.89 -9.30
N ILE A 68 13.28 -3.12 -8.23
CA ILE A 68 12.24 -3.35 -7.23
C ILE A 68 11.34 -2.12 -7.20
N PRO A 69 10.06 -2.22 -7.59
CA PRO A 69 9.06 -1.19 -7.41
C PRO A 69 8.89 -0.79 -5.95
N PHE A 70 8.81 0.52 -5.70
CA PHE A 70 8.46 1.12 -4.41
C PHE A 70 7.19 1.93 -4.57
N PHE A 71 6.24 1.77 -3.65
CA PHE A 71 5.03 2.59 -3.60
C PHE A 71 4.80 3.06 -2.17
N ARG A 72 4.78 4.39 -1.98
CA ARG A 72 4.59 5.04 -0.68
C ARG A 72 3.24 5.73 -0.64
N PHE A 73 2.52 5.54 0.46
CA PHE A 73 1.20 6.10 0.74
C PHE A 73 1.24 7.00 1.97
N ASP A 74 0.52 8.11 1.93
CA ASP A 74 0.30 9.00 3.06
C ASP A 74 -1.02 8.64 3.75
N LEU A 75 -0.91 8.05 4.95
CA LEU A 75 -2.05 7.61 5.74
C LEU A 75 -2.64 8.72 6.61
N SER A 76 -2.08 9.94 6.61
CA SER A 76 -2.46 11.01 7.55
C SER A 76 -3.92 11.47 7.45
N SER A 77 -4.57 11.19 6.33
CA SER A 77 -6.00 11.48 6.11
C SER A 77 -6.93 10.42 6.70
N TYR A 78 -6.41 9.26 7.07
CA TYR A 78 -7.18 8.16 7.62
C TYR A 78 -7.52 8.38 9.10
N THR A 79 -8.81 8.31 9.43
CA THR A 79 -9.33 8.54 10.80
C THR A 79 -10.27 7.42 11.25
N GLY A 80 -10.32 6.31 10.51
CA GLY A 80 -11.29 5.22 10.68
C GLY A 80 -11.07 4.33 11.90
N GLY A 81 -9.93 4.45 12.59
CA GLY A 81 -9.54 3.56 13.69
C GLY A 81 -8.80 2.32 13.18
N THR A 82 -8.98 1.16 13.82
CA THR A 82 -8.32 -0.08 13.39
C THR A 82 -8.69 -0.44 11.95
N ILE A 83 -7.70 -0.78 11.14
CA ILE A 83 -7.83 -1.22 9.74
C ILE A 83 -8.03 -2.74 9.71
N ALA A 84 -8.93 -3.23 8.86
CA ALA A 84 -9.07 -4.64 8.53
C ALA A 84 -9.45 -4.78 7.05
N ASP A 85 -9.10 -5.88 6.40
CA ASP A 85 -9.41 -6.11 4.98
C ASP A 85 -8.85 -5.00 4.06
N ALA A 86 -7.66 -4.49 4.37
CA ALA A 86 -6.97 -3.53 3.51
C ALA A 86 -6.62 -4.17 2.17
N GLU A 87 -6.64 -3.36 1.11
CA GLU A 87 -6.36 -3.81 -0.25
C GLU A 87 -5.35 -2.89 -0.93
N LEU A 88 -4.23 -3.46 -1.39
CA LEU A 88 -3.28 -2.81 -2.29
C LEU A 88 -3.63 -3.20 -3.72
N GLU A 89 -4.01 -2.24 -4.55
CA GLU A 89 -4.25 -2.48 -5.98
C GLU A 89 -3.05 -2.00 -6.80
N LEU A 90 -2.47 -2.91 -7.56
CA LEU A 90 -1.41 -2.64 -8.52
C LEU A 90 -2.00 -2.63 -9.92
N PHE A 91 -1.43 -1.84 -10.83
CA PHE A 91 -1.93 -1.74 -12.21
C PHE A 91 -0.87 -2.21 -13.20
N PRO A 92 -0.94 -3.46 -13.69
CA PRO A 92 -0.09 -3.93 -14.77
C PRO A 92 -0.20 -3.02 -16.00
N TYR A 93 0.96 -2.63 -16.54
CA TYR A 93 1.07 -1.69 -17.65
C TYR A 93 1.71 -2.32 -18.89
N GLU A 94 2.87 -2.96 -18.75
CA GLU A 94 3.54 -3.60 -19.89
C GLU A 94 4.53 -4.68 -19.49
N GLN A 95 4.99 -5.43 -20.50
CA GLN A 95 6.07 -6.42 -20.42
C GLN A 95 5.78 -7.68 -19.57
N PHE A 96 4.53 -7.84 -19.10
CA PHE A 96 4.04 -9.10 -18.56
C PHE A 96 3.99 -10.19 -19.64
N SER A 97 4.06 -11.45 -19.20
CA SER A 97 3.92 -12.63 -20.05
C SER A 97 2.62 -13.36 -19.79
N SER A 98 2.20 -14.22 -20.71
CA SER A 98 1.09 -15.16 -20.50
C SER A 98 1.37 -16.26 -19.48
N THR A 99 2.62 -16.41 -19.04
CA THR A 99 2.95 -17.28 -17.90
C THR A 99 2.66 -16.52 -16.61
N PRO A 100 1.87 -17.09 -15.68
CA PRO A 100 1.60 -16.49 -14.38
C PRO A 100 2.87 -16.07 -13.64
N GLN A 101 2.88 -14.83 -13.20
CA GLN A 101 3.95 -14.25 -12.40
C GLN A 101 3.56 -14.19 -10.92
N GLU A 102 4.58 -14.20 -10.08
CA GLU A 102 4.46 -14.13 -8.63
C GLU A 102 5.33 -12.98 -8.12
N PHE A 103 4.77 -12.23 -7.19
CA PHE A 103 5.41 -11.10 -6.54
C PHE A 103 5.25 -11.23 -5.04
N ILE A 104 6.35 -11.12 -4.29
CA ILE A 104 6.29 -10.95 -2.83
C ILE A 104 6.11 -9.47 -2.54
N ILE A 105 5.15 -9.15 -1.68
CA ILE A 105 4.89 -7.80 -1.21
C ILE A 105 5.54 -7.66 0.17
N TYR A 106 6.45 -6.70 0.30
CA TYR A 106 7.04 -6.34 1.58
C TYR A 106 6.58 -4.96 2.01
N GLY A 107 6.38 -4.76 3.31
CA GLY A 107 6.26 -3.44 3.94
C GLY A 107 7.58 -3.03 4.58
N ILE A 108 7.91 -1.74 4.56
CA ILE A 108 9.05 -1.19 5.32
C ILE A 108 8.56 -0.72 6.69
N ILE A 109 9.17 -1.19 7.78
CA ILE A 109 8.79 -0.78 9.15
C ILE A 109 9.01 0.72 9.41
N ASP A 110 8.19 1.26 10.32
CA ASP A 110 8.35 2.62 10.85
C ASP A 110 9.75 2.84 11.46
N GLY A 111 10.40 3.91 11.02
CA GLY A 111 11.77 4.29 11.37
C GLY A 111 12.83 3.50 10.63
N GLY A 112 12.45 2.60 9.71
CA GLY A 112 13.37 1.85 8.87
C GLY A 112 14.24 2.77 8.01
N ALA A 113 15.48 2.37 7.75
CA ALA A 113 16.45 3.22 7.04
C ALA A 113 15.96 3.64 5.63
N SER A 114 15.10 2.81 5.02
CA SER A 114 14.57 3.00 3.68
C SER A 114 13.16 3.60 3.62
N GLU A 115 12.54 3.85 4.77
CA GLU A 115 11.20 4.44 4.85
C GLU A 115 11.21 5.92 4.43
N ASN A 116 12.33 6.61 4.67
CA ASN A 116 12.53 7.99 4.26
C ASN A 116 12.71 8.17 2.74
N PHE A 117 12.37 7.16 1.93
CA PHE A 117 12.27 7.28 0.47
C PHE A 117 11.44 8.50 0.09
N GLY A 118 12.06 9.43 -0.65
CA GLY A 118 11.38 10.56 -1.26
C GLY A 118 11.65 10.54 -2.75
N GLU A 119 10.71 11.04 -3.53
CA GLU A 119 10.97 11.33 -4.93
C GLU A 119 12.06 12.39 -5.03
N GLY A 120 13.14 12.04 -5.72
CA GLY A 120 14.18 13.00 -6.03
C GLY A 120 13.58 14.17 -6.80
N ALA A 121 13.59 15.36 -6.21
CA ALA A 121 13.30 16.57 -6.95
C ALA A 121 14.39 16.69 -8.02
N THR A 122 14.02 16.52 -9.28
CA THR A 122 14.98 16.63 -10.39
C THR A 122 15.57 18.02 -10.43
N THR A 123 16.75 18.19 -9.84
CA THR A 123 17.60 19.34 -10.15
C THR A 123 18.15 19.12 -11.55
N THR A 124 17.44 19.57 -12.57
CA THR A 124 17.93 19.95 -13.90
C THR A 124 19.13 19.12 -14.40
N ALA A 125 19.11 17.81 -14.25
CA ALA A 125 20.21 16.95 -14.66
C ALA A 125 19.92 16.61 -16.12
N GLY A 126 20.46 17.43 -17.02
CA GLY A 126 20.54 17.10 -18.44
C GLY A 126 21.43 15.87 -18.67
N ASN A 127 22.01 15.77 -19.86
CA ASN A 127 22.70 14.58 -20.40
C ASN A 127 23.85 13.94 -19.59
N ASN A 128 24.12 14.36 -18.36
CA ASN A 128 25.29 13.96 -17.56
C ASN A 128 24.95 13.09 -16.34
N ILE A 129 23.70 12.65 -16.16
CA ILE A 129 23.32 11.79 -15.01
C ILE A 129 24.12 10.48 -14.97
N GLU A 130 24.57 9.95 -16.12
CA GLU A 130 25.39 8.72 -16.17
C GLU A 130 26.85 8.93 -15.73
N THR A 131 27.36 10.17 -15.81
CA THR A 131 28.78 10.49 -15.59
C THR A 131 29.06 11.23 -14.29
N ASP A 132 28.02 11.69 -13.60
CA ASP A 132 28.14 12.41 -12.33
C ASP A 132 27.29 11.75 -11.23
N PRO A 133 27.89 10.88 -10.40
CA PRO A 133 27.22 10.22 -9.28
C PRO A 133 26.66 11.19 -8.22
N SER A 134 27.03 12.48 -8.26
CA SER A 134 26.51 13.50 -7.35
C SER A 134 25.23 14.17 -7.85
N LEU A 135 24.95 14.11 -9.16
CA LEU A 135 23.67 14.51 -9.78
C LEU A 135 22.64 13.38 -9.76
N GLN A 136 23.13 12.16 -9.60
CA GLN A 136 22.41 10.97 -9.21
C GLN A 136 21.97 11.06 -7.75
N THR A 137 21.11 12.03 -7.42
CA THR A 137 20.34 12.00 -6.17
C THR A 137 19.27 10.90 -6.27
N TRP A 138 19.69 9.64 -6.39
CA TRP A 138 18.88 8.42 -6.21
C TRP A 138 18.63 8.15 -4.71
N ASN A 139 18.49 9.23 -3.95
CA ASN A 139 18.15 9.24 -2.54
C ASN A 139 16.62 9.12 -2.52
N ASN A 140 15.99 8.02 -2.12
CA ASN A 140 16.19 7.32 -0.86
C ASN A 140 15.64 5.86 -0.84
N SER A 141 15.64 5.09 -1.94
CA SER A 141 15.35 3.66 -1.76
C SER A 141 16.64 3.05 -1.23
N GLY A 142 16.71 2.75 0.08
CA GLY A 142 17.88 2.10 0.71
C GLY A 142 18.15 0.67 0.22
N TYR A 143 17.53 0.31 -0.91
CA TYR A 143 17.68 -0.89 -1.70
C TYR A 143 18.10 -0.41 -3.09
N ALA A 144 19.40 -0.32 -3.31
CA ALA A 144 19.98 -0.22 -4.64
C ALA A 144 20.90 -1.42 -4.77
N TYR A 145 20.88 -2.06 -5.93
CA TYR A 145 21.79 -3.16 -6.17
C TYR A 145 22.52 -3.02 -7.50
N GLY A 146 23.85 -3.13 -7.41
CA GLY A 146 24.72 -3.43 -8.54
C GLY A 146 24.49 -4.86 -9.04
N GLY A 147 25.19 -5.27 -10.09
CA GLY A 147 24.94 -6.56 -10.77
C GLY A 147 25.23 -7.84 -9.97
N THR A 148 25.52 -7.77 -8.66
CA THR A 148 25.91 -8.94 -7.83
C THR A 148 25.16 -9.02 -6.51
N ASP A 149 24.09 -8.27 -6.38
CA ASP A 149 23.82 -7.55 -5.17
C ASP A 149 22.31 -7.83 -4.96
N SER A 150 22.00 -8.75 -4.04
CA SER A 150 20.64 -9.26 -3.82
C SER A 150 19.85 -8.31 -2.91
N LEU A 151 18.51 -8.36 -2.96
CA LEU A 151 17.68 -7.76 -1.92
C LEU A 151 18.13 -8.18 -0.49
N SER A 152 18.65 -9.41 -0.32
CA SER A 152 19.24 -9.89 0.95
C SER A 152 20.63 -9.32 1.26
N ASP A 153 21.36 -8.86 0.25
CA ASP A 153 22.65 -8.17 0.40
C ASP A 153 22.46 -6.69 0.76
N SER A 154 21.21 -6.27 0.95
CA SER A 154 20.88 -4.97 1.50
C SER A 154 21.14 -4.85 2.98
N ALA A 155 21.80 -3.74 3.31
CA ALA A 155 21.99 -3.29 4.67
C ALA A 155 20.66 -3.06 5.42
N SER A 156 19.51 -3.11 4.73
CA SER A 156 18.20 -2.72 5.22
C SER A 156 17.14 -3.84 5.22
N PHE A 157 17.45 -5.08 4.80
CA PHE A 157 16.45 -6.18 4.78
C PHE A 157 15.82 -6.48 6.15
N GLY A 158 16.52 -6.14 7.25
CA GLY A 158 16.00 -6.24 8.61
C GLY A 158 14.79 -5.34 8.89
N ASP A 159 14.55 -4.34 8.04
CA ASP A 159 13.44 -3.40 8.15
C ASP A 159 12.24 -3.83 7.27
N LEU A 160 12.31 -4.99 6.60
CA LEU A 160 11.22 -5.50 5.77
C LEU A 160 10.32 -6.46 6.55
N VAL A 161 9.01 -6.30 6.34
CA VAL A 161 7.98 -7.23 6.80
C VAL A 161 7.37 -7.91 5.58
N ASP A 162 7.47 -9.24 5.51
CA ASP A 162 6.77 -10.02 4.48
C ASP A 162 5.27 -9.94 4.71
N LEU A 163 4.55 -9.39 3.73
CA LEU A 163 3.09 -9.24 3.79
C LEU A 163 2.39 -10.39 3.07
N GLY A 164 3.09 -11.13 2.21
CA GLY A 164 2.56 -12.24 1.42
C GLY A 164 2.87 -12.15 -0.06
N THR A 165 2.25 -13.03 -0.84
CA THR A 165 2.49 -13.18 -2.28
C THR A 165 1.26 -12.77 -3.10
N LEU A 166 1.44 -11.86 -4.05
CA LEU A 166 0.53 -11.64 -5.16
C LEU A 166 0.87 -12.62 -6.28
N SER A 167 -0.05 -13.51 -6.62
CA SER A 167 0.16 -14.58 -7.60
C SER A 167 -0.78 -14.43 -8.78
N GLY A 168 -0.38 -14.95 -9.94
CA GLY A 168 -1.28 -15.09 -11.08
C GLY A 168 -1.32 -13.91 -12.04
N VAL A 169 -0.42 -12.94 -11.91
CA VAL A 169 -0.39 -11.76 -12.78
C VAL A 169 0.13 -12.14 -14.16
N THR A 170 -0.57 -11.73 -15.21
CA THR A 170 -0.30 -12.06 -16.61
C THR A 170 -0.43 -10.83 -17.52
N ASP A 171 -0.19 -11.01 -18.82
CA ASP A 171 -0.44 -10.00 -19.85
C ASP A 171 -1.93 -9.69 -20.06
N ASP A 172 -2.84 -10.60 -19.72
CA ASP A 172 -4.29 -10.37 -19.75
C ASP A 172 -4.73 -9.34 -18.70
N ASP A 173 -3.95 -9.12 -17.64
CA ASP A 173 -4.23 -8.14 -16.58
C ASP A 173 -3.80 -6.71 -16.96
N ILE A 174 -3.11 -6.53 -18.10
CA ILE A 174 -2.68 -5.21 -18.57
C ILE A 174 -3.89 -4.33 -18.84
N GLY A 175 -3.91 -3.17 -18.19
CA GLY A 175 -5.01 -2.20 -18.29
C GLY A 175 -6.15 -2.43 -17.29
N SER A 176 -6.05 -3.45 -16.44
CA SER A 176 -6.88 -3.64 -15.24
C SER A 176 -6.04 -3.51 -13.96
N SER A 177 -6.69 -3.49 -12.79
CA SER A 177 -6.02 -3.64 -11.50
C SER A 177 -5.89 -5.13 -11.12
N VAL A 178 -4.83 -5.43 -10.37
CA VAL A 178 -4.68 -6.67 -9.62
C VAL A 178 -4.61 -6.31 -8.14
N SER A 179 -5.39 -7.00 -7.33
CA SER A 179 -5.54 -6.69 -5.90
C SER A 179 -4.75 -7.64 -5.02
N PHE A 180 -4.14 -7.10 -3.97
CA PHE A 180 -3.46 -7.84 -2.91
C PHE A 180 -4.05 -7.47 -1.55
N SER A 181 -4.39 -8.48 -0.75
CA SER A 181 -4.82 -8.33 0.63
C SER A 181 -4.30 -9.47 1.49
N SER A 182 -3.99 -9.18 2.75
CA SER A 182 -3.57 -10.20 3.71
C SER A 182 -3.74 -9.71 5.15
N THR A 183 -3.85 -10.64 6.09
CA THR A 183 -3.84 -10.28 7.53
C THR A 183 -2.52 -9.65 7.97
N ALA A 184 -1.42 -9.93 7.26
CA ALA A 184 -0.12 -9.32 7.52
C ALA A 184 -0.07 -7.86 7.04
N LEU A 185 -0.73 -7.53 5.92
CA LEU A 185 -0.93 -6.15 5.47
C LEU A 185 -1.74 -5.34 6.50
N ASP A 186 -2.85 -5.90 6.99
CA ASP A 186 -3.65 -5.25 8.05
C ASP A 186 -2.81 -5.01 9.32
N ALA A 187 -2.08 -6.03 9.77
CA ALA A 187 -1.23 -5.91 10.95
C ALA A 187 -0.09 -4.90 10.75
N PHE A 188 0.51 -4.86 9.56
CA PHE A 188 1.53 -3.89 9.20
C PHE A 188 0.99 -2.46 9.28
N LEU A 189 -0.15 -2.19 8.62
CA LEU A 189 -0.76 -0.85 8.59
C LEU A 189 -1.24 -0.37 9.97
N ASN A 190 -1.74 -1.26 10.82
CA ASN A 190 -2.14 -0.90 12.19
C ASN A 190 -0.95 -0.65 13.13
N ASN A 191 0.24 -1.16 12.79
CA ASN A 191 1.45 -0.95 13.56
C ASN A 191 2.27 0.25 13.08
N ASP A 192 1.87 0.87 11.96
CA ASP A 192 2.52 2.07 11.44
C ASP A 192 2.27 3.27 12.35
N GLY A 193 3.35 3.89 12.84
CA GLY A 193 3.29 4.96 13.85
C GLY A 193 3.43 6.36 13.28
N ASN A 194 3.88 6.50 12.03
CA ASN A 194 4.23 7.78 11.42
C ASN A 194 3.27 8.22 10.28
N ASN A 195 2.28 7.38 9.96
CA ASN A 195 1.29 7.57 8.89
C ASN A 195 1.88 7.49 7.47
N ILE A 196 2.93 6.70 7.27
CA ILE A 196 3.57 6.49 5.97
C ILE A 196 3.73 4.99 5.76
N ALA A 197 2.95 4.43 4.84
CA ALA A 197 3.16 3.04 4.42
C ALA A 197 3.99 2.99 3.14
N THR A 198 5.10 2.26 3.14
CA THR A 198 5.89 1.99 1.94
C THR A 198 5.92 0.50 1.63
N PHE A 199 5.58 0.15 0.40
CA PHE A 199 5.59 -1.23 -0.08
C PHE A 199 6.65 -1.45 -1.16
N LEU A 200 7.32 -2.60 -1.10
CA LEU A 200 8.12 -3.16 -2.18
C LEU A 200 7.34 -4.26 -2.89
N VAL A 201 7.49 -4.33 -4.21
CA VAL A 201 6.94 -5.42 -5.03
C VAL A 201 8.09 -6.22 -5.63
N TYR A 202 8.43 -7.35 -5.02
CA TYR A 202 9.57 -8.17 -5.45
C TYR A 202 9.12 -9.28 -6.39
N ASN A 203 9.54 -9.25 -7.65
CA ASN A 203 9.25 -10.34 -8.60
C ASN A 203 10.07 -11.60 -8.24
N THR A 204 9.39 -12.72 -8.02
CA THR A 204 10.03 -14.00 -7.69
C THR A 204 10.22 -14.91 -8.91
N ASN A 205 9.62 -14.56 -10.05
CA ASN A 205 9.61 -15.41 -11.24
C ASN A 205 10.56 -14.90 -12.34
N GLY A 206 11.48 -15.78 -12.73
CA GLY A 206 12.15 -15.80 -14.04
C GLY A 206 13.25 -14.75 -14.25
N THR A 207 14.42 -15.22 -14.68
CA THR A 207 15.56 -14.38 -15.05
C THR A 207 15.21 -13.39 -16.17
N GLY A 208 15.44 -12.09 -15.95
CA GLY A 208 15.37 -11.05 -16.98
C GLY A 208 13.96 -10.68 -17.46
N THR A 209 12.92 -11.00 -16.69
CA THR A 209 11.55 -10.58 -17.01
C THR A 209 11.31 -9.17 -16.49
N PHE A 210 11.11 -8.22 -17.40
CA PHE A 210 10.70 -6.86 -17.06
C PHE A 210 9.19 -6.84 -16.88
N ASN A 211 8.69 -6.43 -15.72
CA ASN A 211 7.25 -6.23 -15.48
C ASN A 211 7.02 -4.78 -15.12
N GLY A 212 6.20 -4.07 -15.89
CA GLY A 212 5.91 -2.66 -15.66
C GLY A 212 4.58 -2.47 -14.95
N PHE A 213 4.58 -1.98 -13.71
CA PHE A 213 3.37 -1.44 -13.08
C PHE A 213 3.22 0.03 -13.42
N ARG A 214 2.00 0.59 -13.44
CA ARG A 214 1.80 2.02 -13.68
C ARG A 214 2.48 2.87 -12.59
N SER A 215 3.22 3.89 -13.01
CA SER A 215 3.62 4.97 -12.09
C SER A 215 2.45 5.90 -11.80
N LYS A 216 2.58 6.71 -10.76
CA LYS A 216 1.59 7.73 -10.39
C LYS A 216 1.37 8.80 -11.46
N GLU A 217 2.35 9.02 -12.34
CA GLU A 217 2.27 9.96 -13.48
C GLU A 217 1.61 9.35 -14.73
N SER A 218 1.24 8.06 -14.70
CA SER A 218 0.62 7.37 -15.83
C SER A 218 -0.73 8.01 -16.20
N PRO A 219 -0.92 8.53 -17.43
CA PRO A 219 -2.17 9.16 -17.84
C PRO A 219 -3.28 8.13 -18.05
N GLY A 220 -4.51 8.46 -17.62
CA GLY A 220 -5.71 7.61 -17.80
C GLY A 220 -6.68 7.72 -16.63
N ALA A 221 -7.79 6.97 -16.63
CA ALA A 221 -8.61 6.76 -15.44
C ALA A 221 -8.01 5.59 -14.62
N GLY A 222 -7.89 5.72 -13.29
CA GLY A 222 -7.20 4.74 -12.42
C GLY A 222 -5.68 4.98 -12.36
N THR A 223 -5.27 6.21 -12.04
CA THR A 223 -3.88 6.66 -12.13
C THR A 223 -3.03 6.13 -10.98
N GLY A 224 -2.32 5.03 -11.25
CA GLY A 224 -1.28 4.47 -10.39
C GLY A 224 -1.80 3.51 -9.32
N THR A 225 -0.87 2.87 -8.62
CA THR A 225 -1.15 1.97 -7.49
C THR A 225 -1.99 2.68 -6.42
N THR A 226 -3.00 1.99 -5.87
CA THR A 226 -3.89 2.51 -4.81
C THR A 226 -3.84 1.62 -3.58
N LEU A 227 -4.13 2.22 -2.42
CA LEU A 227 -4.28 1.51 -1.15
C LEU A 227 -5.65 1.86 -0.56
N THR A 228 -6.51 0.85 -0.42
CA THR A 228 -7.82 0.99 0.22
C THR A 228 -7.75 0.52 1.67
N LEU A 229 -8.05 1.44 2.59
CA LEU A 229 -8.14 1.19 4.02
C LEU A 229 -9.59 0.99 4.41
N VAL A 230 -9.92 -0.15 4.98
CA VAL A 230 -11.27 -0.46 5.45
C VAL A 230 -11.30 -0.44 6.99
N PRO A 231 -12.09 0.46 7.60
CA PRO A 231 -12.22 0.50 9.05
C PRO A 231 -12.92 -0.75 9.59
N GLU A 232 -12.42 -1.31 10.69
CA GLU A 232 -13.13 -2.40 11.38
C GLU A 232 -14.55 -1.95 11.78
N PRO A 233 -15.58 -2.77 11.54
CA PRO A 233 -16.91 -2.49 12.07
C PRO A 233 -16.82 -2.41 13.59
N SER A 234 -16.99 -1.20 14.15
CA SER A 234 -16.87 -0.93 15.58
C SER A 234 -17.61 -1.96 16.45
N SER A 235 -16.91 -3.02 16.85
CA SER A 235 -17.51 -4.19 17.51
C SER A 235 -18.01 -3.81 18.91
N PHE A 236 -17.47 -2.71 19.45
CA PHE A 236 -17.95 -2.03 20.65
C PHE A 236 -19.40 -1.56 20.55
N VAL A 237 -19.86 -1.11 19.38
CA VAL A 237 -21.26 -0.65 19.22
C VAL A 237 -22.21 -1.85 19.16
N LEU A 238 -21.79 -2.96 18.55
CA LEU A 238 -22.52 -4.23 18.62
C LEU A 238 -22.60 -4.75 20.06
N LEU A 239 -21.51 -4.68 20.82
CA LEU A 239 -21.48 -5.11 22.23
C LEU A 239 -22.38 -4.25 23.12
N LEU A 240 -22.30 -2.91 23.00
CA LEU A 240 -23.11 -1.99 23.80
C LEU A 240 -24.59 -2.00 23.38
N GLY A 241 -24.87 -2.14 22.09
CA GLY A 241 -26.23 -2.38 21.56
C GLY A 241 -26.82 -3.70 22.06
N GLY A 242 -26.03 -4.76 22.06
CA GLY A 242 -26.43 -6.07 22.60
C GLY A 242 -26.70 -6.05 24.10
N PHE A 243 -25.82 -5.41 24.89
CA PHE A 243 -25.99 -5.28 26.34
C PHE A 243 -27.23 -4.45 26.70
N SER A 244 -27.48 -3.35 26.00
CA SER A 244 -28.67 -2.53 26.25
C SER A 244 -29.98 -3.26 25.92
N LEU A 245 -30.00 -4.06 24.85
CA LEU A 245 -31.12 -4.96 24.53
C LEU A 245 -31.31 -6.07 25.58
N TRP A 246 -30.21 -6.66 26.07
CA TRP A 246 -30.27 -7.70 27.10
C TRP A 246 -30.82 -7.16 28.43
N ILE A 247 -30.37 -5.98 28.87
CA ILE A 247 -30.90 -5.30 30.07
C ILE A 247 -32.40 -5.00 29.91
N ALA A 248 -32.82 -4.52 28.73
CA ALA A 248 -34.23 -4.29 28.43
C ALA A 248 -35.06 -5.59 28.46
N ALA A 249 -34.50 -6.71 27.97
CA ALA A 249 -35.15 -8.01 27.97
C ALA A 249 -35.34 -8.58 29.39
N ILE A 250 -34.35 -8.45 30.27
CA ILE A 250 -34.45 -8.90 31.68
C ILE A 250 -35.52 -8.11 32.42
N ARG A 251 -35.52 -6.77 32.28
CA ARG A 251 -36.52 -5.91 32.95
C ARG A 251 -37.96 -6.18 32.52
N ARG A 252 -38.19 -6.73 31.33
CA ARG A 252 -39.55 -7.08 30.86
C ARG A 252 -40.10 -8.36 31.49
N ARG A 253 -39.23 -9.20 32.06
CA ARG A 253 -39.60 -10.48 32.71
C ARG A 253 -39.86 -10.36 34.21
N SER A 254 -39.31 -9.35 34.86
CA SER A 254 -39.50 -9.02 36.29
C SER A 254 -40.66 -8.05 36.49
#